data_AF-K7G617-F1
#
_entry.id   AF-K7G617-F1
#
_cell.length_a   1.000
_cell.length_b   1.000
_cell.length_c   1.000
_cell.angle_alpha   90.00
_cell.angle_beta   90.00
_cell.angle_gamma   90.00
#
_symmetry.space_group_name_H-M   'P 1'
#
loop_
_entity.id
_entity.type
_entity.pdbx_description
1 polymer ?
#
loop_
_entity_poly.entity_id
_entity_poly.type
_entity_poly.pdbx_seq_one_letter_code
_entity_poly.pdbx_strand_id
1 'polypeptide(L)'
;LQNQLAACTKALESSEELLETANQTLEGAENHDFHQAAKQIKDSVTMAPAFRLSLKAKVSDNMSHLMVDFAQERRMLQSLKFLPVPSAPEIDMAESLVADNCVTLAWRMPDEDSKIDHYVLEYRKTNFEGPPRVKEDQPWMVIEGIKQTEYTLTGEGLGGHLLTAAPPAGASGLTVPRAPSPAFMFRLDASTCHQNLKVEELSVEWDAMGGKCVPTPQGSRGFPPHPSAGDTLIDGGDHYWEVRYDRDSKAFGVGVAYRTLGKFDQLGKTSSSWCVHLNNWLQVSFTAKHNNKAKALDVPVPDCIGVYCIFPEGFLSFYNARTKQLLHTFKARFTQPVLPAFMVWCGSFHVYSGLQVPSTV
;
A
#
# COMPACT_ATOMS: atom_id res chain seq x y z
N LEU A 1 -24.41 41.24 53.32
CA LEU A 1 -25.52 42.18 53.12
C LEU A 1 -26.56 42.08 54.25
N GLN A 2 -27.26 40.96 54.45
CA GLN A 2 -28.26 40.82 55.53
C GLN A 2 -27.73 41.17 56.94
N ASN A 3 -26.56 40.66 57.35
CA ASN A 3 -26.00 40.99 58.66
C ASN A 3 -25.58 42.48 58.80
N GLN A 4 -25.18 43.12 57.69
CA GLN A 4 -24.86 44.55 57.68
C GLN A 4 -26.13 45.40 57.78
N LEU A 5 -27.19 45.00 57.07
CA LEU A 5 -28.51 45.62 57.18
C LEU A 5 -29.05 45.51 58.61
N ALA A 6 -29.01 44.32 59.22
CA ALA A 6 -29.45 44.13 60.60
C ALA A 6 -28.66 44.98 61.61
N ALA A 7 -27.34 45.12 61.41
CA ALA A 7 -26.51 45.98 62.26
C ALA A 7 -26.85 47.48 62.10
N CYS A 8 -27.14 47.92 60.87
CA CYS A 8 -27.61 49.28 60.61
C CYS A 8 -28.99 49.55 61.22
N THR A 9 -29.94 48.62 61.08
CA THR A 9 -31.28 48.74 61.68
C THR A 9 -31.19 48.85 63.20
N LYS A 10 -30.41 47.98 63.85
CA LYS A 10 -30.24 48.02 65.31
C LYS A 10 -29.58 49.31 65.80
N ALA A 11 -28.66 49.89 65.02
CA ALA A 11 -28.04 51.16 65.35
C ALA A 11 -28.98 52.36 65.15
N LEU A 12 -29.90 52.27 64.19
CA LEU A 12 -30.94 53.26 63.98
C LEU A 12 -31.91 53.27 65.16
N GLU A 13 -32.42 52.09 65.55
CA GLU A 13 -33.27 51.90 66.73
C GLU A 13 -32.60 52.44 68.00
N SER A 14 -31.32 52.11 68.22
CA SER A 14 -30.55 52.62 69.37
C SER A 14 -30.37 54.15 69.34
N SER A 15 -30.34 54.77 68.16
CA SER A 15 -30.24 56.23 68.03
C SER A 15 -31.57 56.92 68.30
N GLU A 16 -32.69 56.27 67.93
CA GLU A 16 -34.05 56.73 68.22
C GLU A 16 -34.32 56.69 69.74
N GLU A 17 -33.96 55.60 70.41
CA GLU A 17 -34.05 55.49 71.87
C GLU A 17 -33.22 56.57 72.59
N LEU A 18 -32.01 56.86 72.10
CA LEU A 18 -31.17 57.92 72.66
C LEU A 18 -31.78 59.31 72.49
N LEU A 19 -32.42 59.57 71.34
CA LEU A 19 -33.12 60.83 71.10
C LEU A 19 -34.32 60.98 72.03
N GLU A 20 -35.11 59.91 72.21
CA GLU A 20 -36.25 59.92 73.11
C GLU A 20 -35.82 60.14 74.57
N THR A 21 -34.77 59.44 75.00
CA THR A 21 -34.20 59.59 76.35
C THR A 21 -33.67 61.01 76.57
N ALA A 22 -32.99 61.58 75.58
CA ALA A 22 -32.51 62.96 75.65
C ALA A 22 -33.66 63.96 75.75
N ASN A 23 -34.75 63.75 75.00
CA ASN A 23 -35.91 64.63 75.01
C ASN A 23 -36.65 64.57 76.37
N GLN A 24 -36.87 63.37 76.92
CA GLN A 24 -37.45 63.21 78.26
C GLN A 24 -36.58 63.83 79.36
N THR A 25 -35.25 63.71 79.25
CA THR A 25 -34.30 64.30 80.21
C THR A 25 -34.30 65.83 80.14
N LEU A 26 -34.52 66.41 78.96
CA LEU A 26 -34.64 67.85 78.75
C LEU A 26 -36.00 68.40 79.24
N GLU A 27 -37.08 67.65 79.09
CA GLU A 27 -38.43 68.03 79.55
C GLU A 27 -38.57 67.99 81.08
N GLY A 28 -37.82 67.12 81.76
CA GLY A 28 -37.84 66.99 83.22
C GLY A 28 -36.81 67.82 84.00
N ALA A 29 -35.91 68.54 83.32
CA ALA A 29 -34.83 69.28 83.98
C ALA A 29 -35.26 70.71 84.35
N GLU A 30 -35.29 71.05 85.65
CA GLU A 30 -35.38 72.44 86.10
C GLU A 30 -34.01 73.16 85.96
N ASN A 31 -34.03 74.50 85.97
CA ASN A 31 -32.88 75.37 85.62
C ASN A 31 -31.58 75.09 86.39
N HIS A 32 -31.64 74.46 87.57
CA HIS A 32 -30.47 74.14 88.40
C HIS A 32 -29.75 72.84 88.01
N ASP A 33 -30.42 71.87 87.36
CA ASP A 33 -29.86 70.55 87.04
C ASP A 33 -29.54 70.36 85.54
N PHE A 34 -29.81 71.38 84.72
CA PHE A 34 -29.60 71.36 83.27
C PHE A 34 -28.18 70.97 82.85
N HIS A 35 -27.16 71.45 83.57
CA HIS A 35 -25.77 71.12 83.26
C HIS A 35 -25.44 69.64 83.47
N GLN A 36 -26.09 68.98 84.44
CA GLN A 36 -25.91 67.56 84.70
C GLN A 36 -26.64 66.72 83.65
N ALA A 37 -27.86 67.10 83.29
CA ALA A 37 -28.62 66.50 82.20
C ALA A 37 -27.88 66.58 80.85
N ALA A 38 -27.36 67.78 80.51
CA ALA A 38 -26.60 67.98 79.27
C ALA A 38 -25.32 67.13 79.22
N LYS A 39 -24.64 66.94 80.36
CA LYS A 39 -23.45 66.08 80.45
C LYS A 39 -23.82 64.61 80.23
N GLN A 40 -24.91 64.13 80.83
CA GLN A 40 -25.37 62.76 80.63
C GLN A 40 -25.76 62.48 79.18
N ILE A 41 -26.47 63.41 78.53
CA ILE A 41 -26.81 63.29 77.10
C ILE A 41 -25.56 63.21 76.25
N LYS A 42 -24.58 64.10 76.49
CA LYS A 42 -23.29 64.08 75.77
C LYS A 42 -22.57 62.74 75.92
N ASP A 43 -22.48 62.22 77.14
CA ASP A 43 -21.77 60.96 77.41
C ASP A 43 -22.49 59.77 76.75
N SER A 44 -23.83 59.75 76.77
CA SER A 44 -24.65 58.72 76.11
C SER A 44 -24.53 58.76 74.58
N VAL A 45 -24.53 59.95 73.97
CA VAL A 45 -24.39 60.13 72.51
C VAL A 45 -22.98 59.74 72.04
N THR A 46 -21.94 60.13 72.78
CA THR A 46 -20.55 59.82 72.39
C THR A 46 -20.20 58.33 72.50
N MET A 47 -20.91 57.59 73.35
CA MET A 47 -20.76 56.14 73.50
C MET A 47 -21.71 55.33 72.61
N ALA A 48 -22.58 55.99 71.84
CA ALA A 48 -23.58 55.31 71.03
C ALA A 48 -22.94 54.43 69.94
N PRO A 49 -23.36 53.15 69.81
CA PRO A 49 -22.84 52.22 68.81
C PRO A 49 -23.00 52.72 67.37
N ALA A 50 -24.02 53.54 67.11
CA ALA A 50 -24.34 54.08 65.80
C ALA A 50 -23.18 54.89 65.18
N PHE A 51 -22.44 55.65 65.99
CA PHE A 51 -21.31 56.46 65.51
C PHE A 51 -20.02 55.66 65.31
N ARG A 52 -20.00 54.36 65.67
CA ARG A 52 -18.84 53.47 65.52
C ARG A 52 -19.02 52.43 64.41
N LEU A 53 -20.14 52.46 63.69
CA LEU A 53 -20.39 51.57 62.56
C LEU A 53 -19.45 51.90 61.38
N SER A 54 -18.53 50.98 61.08
CA SER A 54 -17.73 51.02 59.86
C SER A 54 -18.29 50.03 58.84
N LEU A 55 -18.89 50.55 57.76
CA LEU A 55 -19.37 49.74 56.65
C LEU A 55 -18.25 49.60 55.62
N LYS A 56 -17.52 48.48 55.66
CA LYS A 56 -16.66 48.07 54.54
C LYS A 56 -17.46 47.21 53.57
N ALA A 57 -17.36 47.51 52.28
CA ALA A 57 -17.91 46.66 51.23
C ALA A 57 -17.26 45.26 51.33
N LYS A 58 -18.09 44.21 51.35
CA LYS A 58 -17.62 42.82 51.37
C LYS A 58 -17.25 42.29 49.97
N VAL A 59 -17.46 43.11 48.93
CA VAL A 59 -17.09 42.77 47.56
C VAL A 59 -15.62 43.10 47.39
N SER A 60 -14.82 42.07 47.12
CA SER A 60 -13.44 42.22 46.69
C SER A 60 -13.42 42.58 45.20
N ASP A 61 -12.68 43.62 44.82
CA ASP A 61 -12.57 44.15 43.45
C ASP A 61 -12.09 43.12 42.43
N ASN A 62 -11.51 42.01 42.90
CA ASN A 62 -10.98 40.93 42.08
C ASN A 62 -11.97 39.79 41.78
N MET A 63 -13.26 39.90 42.15
CA MET A 63 -14.30 38.89 41.88
C MET A 63 -13.96 37.45 42.33
N SER A 64 -12.99 37.27 43.23
CA SER A 64 -12.51 35.95 43.69
C SER A 64 -13.60 35.05 44.29
N HIS A 65 -14.66 35.65 44.84
CA HIS A 65 -15.82 34.96 45.41
C HIS A 65 -16.81 34.42 44.36
N LEU A 66 -16.62 34.77 43.08
CA LEU A 66 -17.36 34.22 41.93
C LEU A 66 -16.55 33.18 41.15
N MET A 67 -15.29 32.94 41.54
CA MET A 67 -14.48 31.89 40.92
C MET A 67 -14.99 30.53 41.36
N VAL A 68 -15.44 29.73 40.40
CA VAL A 68 -15.81 28.33 40.61
C VAL A 68 -14.53 27.53 40.85
N ASP A 69 -14.52 26.71 41.90
CA ASP A 69 -13.38 25.85 42.23
C ASP A 69 -13.36 24.63 41.30
N PHE A 70 -12.47 24.65 40.31
CA PHE A 70 -12.23 23.54 39.38
C PHE A 70 -11.16 22.55 39.88
N ALA A 71 -10.77 22.58 41.16
CA ALA A 71 -9.72 21.70 41.67
C ALA A 71 -10.11 20.22 41.57
N GLN A 72 -11.40 19.89 41.68
CA GLN A 72 -11.88 18.52 41.55
C GLN A 72 -11.78 18.03 40.09
N GLU A 73 -12.27 18.80 39.13
CA GLU A 73 -12.21 18.52 37.70
C GLU A 73 -10.76 18.45 37.24
N ARG A 74 -9.91 19.34 37.74
CA ARG A 74 -8.47 19.30 37.48
C ARG A 74 -7.83 18.02 38.03
N ARG A 75 -8.17 17.58 39.25
CA ARG A 75 -7.69 16.30 39.79
C ARG A 75 -8.20 15.12 38.96
N MET A 76 -9.46 15.15 38.51
CA MET A 76 -10.02 14.13 37.63
C MET A 76 -9.28 14.08 36.29
N LEU A 77 -9.08 15.21 35.63
CA LEU A 77 -8.33 15.31 34.37
C LEU A 77 -6.88 14.86 34.53
N GLN A 78 -6.22 15.20 35.64
CA GLN A 78 -4.86 14.76 35.94
C GLN A 78 -4.78 13.26 36.30
N SER A 79 -5.87 12.66 36.77
CA SER A 79 -5.95 11.23 37.05
C SER A 79 -6.19 10.38 35.80
N LEU A 80 -6.56 11.00 34.67
CA LEU A 80 -6.71 10.31 33.39
C LEU A 80 -5.34 9.81 32.93
N LYS A 81 -5.18 8.49 32.91
CA LYS A 81 -4.03 7.84 32.30
C LYS A 81 -4.33 7.63 30.83
N PHE A 82 -3.86 8.55 29.99
CA PHE A 82 -3.83 8.32 28.55
C PHE A 82 -2.87 7.17 28.26
N LEU A 83 -3.30 6.22 27.44
CA LEU A 83 -2.38 5.21 26.93
C LEU A 83 -1.34 5.91 26.07
N PRO A 84 -0.05 5.55 26.18
CA PRO A 84 0.94 6.02 25.24
C PRO A 84 0.50 5.63 23.83
N VAL A 85 0.73 6.51 22.86
CA VAL A 85 0.49 6.19 21.45
C VAL A 85 1.38 4.98 21.11
N PRO A 86 0.81 3.86 20.63
CA PRO A 86 1.60 2.69 20.27
C PRO A 86 2.66 3.04 19.24
N SER A 87 3.84 2.44 19.36
CA SER A 87 4.89 2.52 18.33
C SER A 87 4.34 2.04 16.99
N ALA A 88 4.80 2.61 15.88
CA ALA A 88 4.31 2.19 14.56
C ALA A 88 4.74 0.74 14.27
N PRO A 89 3.84 -0.11 13.75
CA PRO A 89 4.20 -1.47 13.33
C PRO A 89 5.20 -1.44 12.17
N GLU A 90 6.19 -2.33 12.21
CA GLU A 90 7.21 -2.48 11.17
C GLU A 90 6.92 -3.72 10.33
N ILE A 91 6.89 -3.59 9.00
CA ILE A 91 6.64 -4.72 8.10
C ILE A 91 7.87 -5.62 8.06
N ASP A 92 7.68 -6.91 8.34
CA ASP A 92 8.73 -7.92 8.26
C ASP A 92 8.77 -8.50 6.85
N MET A 93 9.79 -8.09 6.09
CA MET A 93 10.01 -8.55 4.73
C MET A 93 10.43 -10.01 4.62
N ALA A 94 10.96 -10.62 5.68
CA ALA A 94 11.40 -12.01 5.66
C ALA A 94 10.23 -12.99 5.82
N GLU A 95 9.21 -12.59 6.58
CA GLU A 95 8.00 -13.39 6.83
C GLU A 95 6.85 -13.04 5.86
N SER A 96 6.95 -11.90 5.16
CA SER A 96 6.00 -11.53 4.12
C SER A 96 6.20 -12.39 2.86
N LEU A 97 5.13 -13.00 2.37
CA LEU A 97 5.15 -13.93 1.25
C LEU A 97 4.22 -13.44 0.14
N VAL A 98 4.62 -13.64 -1.11
CA VAL A 98 3.70 -13.52 -2.23
C VAL A 98 3.67 -14.82 -3.02
N ALA A 99 2.51 -15.46 -3.09
CA ALA A 99 2.28 -16.72 -3.78
C ALA A 99 0.84 -16.82 -4.26
N ASP A 100 0.59 -17.45 -5.41
CA ASP A 100 -0.76 -17.82 -5.88
C ASP A 100 -1.79 -16.68 -5.91
N ASN A 101 -1.43 -15.51 -6.47
CA ASN A 101 -2.27 -14.29 -6.45
C ASN A 101 -2.67 -13.82 -5.03
N CYS A 102 -1.95 -14.29 -4.01
CA CYS A 102 -2.13 -13.92 -2.61
C CYS A 102 -0.87 -13.22 -2.11
N VAL A 103 -1.05 -12.13 -1.38
CA VAL A 103 0.03 -11.39 -0.73
C VAL A 103 -0.18 -11.47 0.77
N THR A 104 0.67 -12.22 1.45
CA THR A 104 0.71 -12.27 2.91
C THR A 104 1.71 -11.23 3.41
N LEU A 105 1.20 -10.22 4.11
CA LEU A 105 2.02 -9.24 4.79
C LEU A 105 2.12 -9.63 6.25
N ALA A 106 3.35 -9.72 6.75
CA ALA A 106 3.64 -9.89 8.17
C ALA A 106 4.28 -8.60 8.70
N TRP A 107 3.93 -8.21 9.93
CA TRP A 107 4.52 -7.06 10.61
C TRP A 107 4.80 -7.39 12.07
N ARG A 108 5.73 -6.66 12.67
CA ARG A 108 6.11 -6.81 14.08
C ARG A 108 5.96 -5.47 14.78
N MET A 109 5.56 -5.52 16.04
CA MET A 109 5.57 -4.35 16.89
C MET A 109 6.96 -4.19 17.50
N PRO A 110 7.59 -2.98 17.43
CA PRO A 110 8.89 -2.74 18.07
C PRO A 110 8.85 -2.96 19.58
N ASP A 111 7.69 -2.67 20.18
CA ASP A 111 7.39 -2.89 21.59
C ASP A 111 6.20 -3.85 21.71
N GLU A 112 6.31 -4.85 22.58
CA GLU A 112 5.21 -5.79 22.92
C GLU A 112 4.11 -5.07 23.72
N ASP A 113 3.40 -4.13 23.08
CA ASP A 113 2.32 -3.40 23.71
C ASP A 113 1.04 -4.26 23.67
N SER A 114 0.81 -4.98 24.77
CA SER A 114 -0.33 -5.90 24.98
C SER A 114 -1.74 -5.29 24.88
N LYS A 115 -1.86 -4.01 24.48
CA LYS A 115 -3.13 -3.24 24.45
C LYS A 115 -3.63 -2.90 23.05
N ILE A 116 -3.02 -3.44 22.01
CA ILE A 116 -3.50 -3.24 20.63
C ILE A 116 -4.77 -4.07 20.41
N ASP A 117 -5.87 -3.39 20.10
CA ASP A 117 -7.18 -4.01 19.86
C ASP A 117 -7.31 -4.56 18.43
N HIS A 118 -6.85 -3.79 17.44
CA HIS A 118 -6.84 -4.16 16.03
C HIS A 118 -5.80 -3.36 15.24
N TYR A 119 -5.42 -3.89 14.08
CA TYR A 119 -4.60 -3.26 13.06
C TYR A 119 -5.46 -2.85 11.87
N VAL A 120 -4.99 -1.80 11.19
CA VAL A 120 -5.54 -1.32 9.93
C VAL A 120 -4.43 -1.41 8.89
N LEU A 121 -4.71 -2.10 7.79
CA LEU A 121 -3.82 -2.24 6.66
C LEU A 121 -4.33 -1.39 5.49
N GLU A 122 -3.53 -0.39 5.10
CA GLU A 122 -3.77 0.39 3.90
C GLU A 122 -2.85 -0.10 2.78
N TYR A 123 -3.42 -0.43 1.62
CA TYR A 123 -2.64 -0.85 0.46
C TYR A 123 -3.13 -0.20 -0.84
N ARG A 124 -2.24 -0.16 -1.83
CA ARG A 124 -2.58 0.28 -3.19
C ARG A 124 -1.74 -0.46 -4.23
N LYS A 125 -2.32 -0.67 -5.42
CA LYS A 125 -1.62 -1.25 -6.57
C LYS A 125 -0.82 -0.16 -7.28
N THR A 126 0.47 -0.37 -7.52
CA THR A 126 1.31 0.56 -8.27
C THR A 126 2.07 -0.15 -9.39
N ASN A 127 2.37 0.58 -10.45
CA ASN A 127 3.12 0.07 -11.63
C ASN A 127 4.55 0.62 -11.69
N PHE A 128 5.04 1.24 -10.61
CA PHE A 128 6.34 1.90 -10.63
C PHE A 128 7.12 1.56 -9.35
N GLU A 129 8.41 1.30 -9.50
CA GLU A 129 9.33 1.10 -8.38
C GLU A 129 9.71 2.46 -7.76
N GLY A 130 9.39 2.64 -6.48
CA GLY A 130 9.81 3.80 -5.68
C GLY A 130 8.74 4.32 -4.71
N PRO A 131 9.01 5.44 -4.01
CA PRO A 131 8.11 6.02 -3.01
C PRO A 131 6.88 6.68 -3.66
N PRO A 132 5.67 6.49 -3.10
CA PRO A 132 4.41 6.95 -3.66
C PRO A 132 4.45 8.31 -4.37
N ARG A 133 4.12 8.34 -5.66
CA ARG A 133 3.95 9.62 -6.38
C ARG A 133 2.66 10.29 -5.89
N VAL A 134 2.75 11.57 -5.55
CA VAL A 134 1.64 12.39 -5.00
C VAL A 134 0.47 12.56 -5.99
N LYS A 135 0.65 12.21 -7.27
CA LYS A 135 -0.36 12.31 -8.34
C LYS A 135 -0.72 10.95 -8.94
N GLU A 136 -1.17 10.01 -8.11
CA GLU A 136 -1.84 8.79 -8.60
C GLU A 136 -3.32 8.84 -8.22
N ASP A 137 -4.20 8.64 -9.21
CA ASP A 137 -5.67 8.75 -9.11
C ASP A 137 -6.33 7.57 -8.38
N GLN A 138 -5.57 6.56 -7.93
CA GLN A 138 -6.13 5.38 -7.28
C GLN A 138 -6.22 5.57 -5.75
N PRO A 139 -7.40 5.39 -5.15
CA PRO A 139 -7.58 5.50 -3.70
C PRO A 139 -6.85 4.35 -2.98
N TRP A 140 -6.41 4.63 -1.75
CA TRP A 140 -5.95 3.58 -0.84
C TRP A 140 -7.10 2.63 -0.51
N MET A 141 -6.84 1.34 -0.61
CA MET A 141 -7.72 0.28 -0.14
C MET A 141 -7.42 0.06 1.34
N VAL A 142 -8.46 0.04 2.17
CA VAL A 142 -8.32 -0.06 3.64
C VAL A 142 -8.94 -1.37 4.11
N ILE A 143 -8.19 -2.10 4.94
CA ILE A 143 -8.66 -3.31 5.61
C ILE A 143 -8.55 -3.08 7.11
N GLU A 144 -9.68 -3.09 7.79
CA GLU A 144 -9.79 -2.84 9.22
C GLU A 144 -10.06 -4.14 10.00
N GLY A 145 -9.84 -4.09 11.32
CA GLY A 145 -10.24 -5.17 12.23
C GLY A 145 -9.28 -6.37 12.25
N ILE A 146 -8.05 -6.21 11.78
CA ILE A 146 -7.06 -7.29 11.78
C ILE A 146 -6.55 -7.48 13.21
N LYS A 147 -6.68 -8.67 13.79
CA LYS A 147 -6.21 -8.95 15.16
C LYS A 147 -4.84 -9.63 15.21
N GLN A 148 -4.40 -10.15 14.08
CA GLN A 148 -3.13 -10.86 13.92
C GLN A 148 -2.06 -9.89 13.43
N THR A 149 -0.81 -10.30 13.54
CA THR A 149 0.36 -9.60 13.01
C THR A 149 0.67 -9.99 11.56
N GLU A 150 -0.27 -10.67 10.91
CA GLU A 150 -0.20 -11.04 9.51
C GLU A 150 -1.58 -10.90 8.85
N TYR A 151 -1.59 -10.63 7.54
CA TYR A 151 -2.81 -10.62 6.75
C TYR A 151 -2.54 -11.02 5.29
N THR A 152 -3.37 -11.92 4.77
CA THR A 152 -3.30 -12.37 3.37
C THR A 152 -4.34 -11.65 2.52
N LEU A 153 -3.85 -10.78 1.63
CA LEU A 153 -4.63 -10.16 0.57
C LEU A 153 -4.88 -11.19 -0.53
N THR A 154 -6.14 -11.45 -0.87
CA THR A 154 -6.53 -12.29 -2.00
C THR A 154 -7.28 -11.44 -3.01
N GLY A 155 -6.87 -11.45 -4.28
CA GLY A 155 -7.49 -10.59 -5.29
C GLY A 155 -7.06 -10.91 -6.71
N GLU A 156 -8.03 -10.96 -7.62
CA GLU A 156 -7.76 -11.05 -9.06
C GLU A 156 -6.92 -9.85 -9.52
N GLY A 157 -5.84 -10.12 -10.26
CA GLY A 157 -4.92 -9.09 -10.73
C GLY A 157 -4.04 -8.47 -9.64
N LEU A 158 -3.62 -9.23 -8.63
CA LEU A 158 -2.46 -8.89 -7.79
C LEU A 158 -1.13 -9.32 -8.44
N GLY A 159 -1.17 -10.28 -9.36
CA GLY A 159 -0.03 -10.68 -10.17
C GLY A 159 0.45 -9.56 -11.09
N GLY A 160 1.63 -9.01 -10.79
CA GLY A 160 2.32 -8.01 -11.64
C GLY A 160 2.33 -6.57 -11.11
N HIS A 161 1.68 -6.28 -9.98
CA HIS A 161 1.66 -4.93 -9.39
C HIS A 161 2.49 -4.86 -8.11
N LEU A 162 3.18 -3.74 -7.90
CA LEU A 162 3.83 -3.41 -6.63
C LEU A 162 2.76 -3.02 -5.61
N LEU A 163 2.89 -3.49 -4.38
CA LEU A 163 1.99 -3.12 -3.29
C LEU A 163 2.72 -2.17 -2.36
N THR A 164 2.23 -0.94 -2.26
CA THR A 164 2.65 -0.05 -1.17
C THR A 164 1.72 -0.29 0.00
N ALA A 165 2.27 -0.65 1.15
CA ALA A 165 1.55 -0.71 2.41
C ALA A 165 2.00 0.45 3.30
N ALA A 166 1.06 1.14 3.95
CA ALA A 166 1.36 2.22 4.88
C ALA A 166 0.78 1.91 6.27
N PRO A 167 1.52 2.18 7.35
CA PRO A 167 0.96 2.09 8.69
C PRO A 167 -0.05 3.23 8.93
N PRO A 168 -1.06 3.01 9.80
CA PRO A 168 -2.22 3.91 9.99
C PRO A 168 -1.92 5.29 10.63
N ALA A 169 -0.65 5.70 10.69
CA ALA A 169 -0.22 6.96 11.28
C ALA A 169 0.66 7.82 10.36
N GLY A 170 0.70 7.53 9.05
CA GLY A 170 1.40 8.38 8.06
C GLY A 170 2.93 8.32 8.14
N ALA A 171 3.50 7.36 8.87
CA ALA A 171 4.93 7.07 8.83
C ALA A 171 5.25 6.25 7.57
N SER A 172 6.20 6.73 6.76
CA SER A 172 6.81 6.11 5.58
C SER A 172 6.12 4.85 5.04
N GLY A 173 5.33 5.02 3.97
CA GLY A 173 4.80 3.88 3.20
C GLY A 173 5.93 3.00 2.70
N LEU A 174 5.85 1.70 2.98
CA LEU A 174 6.81 0.70 2.53
C LEU A 174 6.29 0.10 1.24
N THR A 175 7.10 0.19 0.18
CA THR A 175 6.84 -0.51 -1.07
C THR A 175 7.32 -1.94 -0.91
N VAL A 176 6.38 -2.87 -0.80
CA VAL A 176 6.66 -4.30 -0.85
C VAL A 176 7.10 -4.61 -2.28
N PRO A 177 8.27 -5.23 -2.49
CA PRO A 177 8.74 -5.60 -3.81
C PRO A 177 7.71 -6.44 -4.54
N ARG A 178 7.72 -6.33 -5.86
CA ARG A 178 6.92 -7.17 -6.73
C ARG A 178 7.08 -8.63 -6.30
N ALA A 179 5.96 -9.34 -6.18
CA ALA A 179 5.96 -10.79 -6.06
C ALA A 179 6.99 -11.39 -7.05
N PRO A 180 7.80 -12.38 -6.67
CA PRO A 180 8.36 -13.24 -7.69
C PRO A 180 7.15 -13.79 -8.47
N SER A 181 7.03 -13.41 -9.75
CA SER A 181 6.01 -13.96 -10.63
C SER A 181 5.98 -15.48 -10.41
N PRO A 182 4.83 -16.11 -10.09
CA PRO A 182 4.78 -17.55 -9.95
C PRO A 182 5.44 -18.15 -11.18
N ALA A 183 6.37 -19.06 -10.95
CA ALA A 183 7.30 -19.48 -11.98
C ALA A 183 6.50 -20.00 -13.18
N PHE A 184 6.55 -19.29 -14.31
CA PHE A 184 5.62 -19.49 -15.41
C PHE A 184 5.81 -20.88 -16.01
N MET A 185 4.93 -21.81 -15.66
CA MET A 185 4.99 -23.20 -16.09
C MET A 185 4.02 -23.43 -17.23
N PHE A 186 4.57 -23.93 -18.34
CA PHE A 186 3.79 -24.36 -19.49
C PHE A 186 4.45 -25.62 -20.04
N ARG A 187 3.62 -26.47 -20.64
CA ARG A 187 4.04 -27.65 -21.40
C ARG A 187 3.91 -27.36 -22.88
N LEU A 188 4.64 -28.13 -23.66
CA LEU A 188 4.54 -28.08 -25.11
C LEU A 188 3.32 -28.89 -25.55
N ASP A 189 2.41 -28.26 -26.29
CA ASP A 189 1.21 -28.93 -26.78
C ASP A 189 1.52 -29.71 -28.07
N ALA A 190 1.71 -31.02 -27.93
CA ALA A 190 1.96 -31.93 -29.06
C ALA A 190 0.84 -31.92 -30.12
N SER A 191 -0.40 -31.55 -29.76
CA SER A 191 -1.52 -31.46 -30.71
C SER A 191 -1.39 -30.29 -31.70
N THR A 192 -0.62 -29.27 -31.32
CA THR A 192 -0.34 -28.09 -32.17
C THR A 192 0.87 -28.31 -33.08
N CYS A 193 1.62 -29.39 -32.89
CA CYS A 193 2.91 -29.63 -33.55
C CYS A 193 2.77 -30.30 -34.93
N HIS A 194 3.83 -30.21 -35.74
CA HIS A 194 3.92 -30.90 -37.03
C HIS A 194 4.20 -32.40 -36.83
N GLN A 195 3.79 -33.22 -37.80
CA GLN A 195 3.96 -34.69 -37.77
C GLN A 195 5.43 -35.16 -37.74
N ASN A 196 6.35 -34.28 -38.15
CA ASN A 196 7.80 -34.53 -38.12
C ASN A 196 8.49 -33.95 -36.88
N LEU A 197 7.73 -33.44 -35.90
CA LEU A 197 8.27 -32.98 -34.62
C LEU A 197 7.92 -34.01 -33.55
N LYS A 198 8.94 -34.54 -32.88
CA LYS A 198 8.77 -35.27 -31.62
C LYS A 198 8.77 -34.26 -30.50
N VAL A 199 7.69 -34.23 -29.75
CA VAL A 199 7.49 -33.32 -28.62
C VAL A 199 7.38 -34.18 -27.38
N GLU A 200 8.37 -34.06 -26.50
CA GLU A 200 8.29 -34.57 -25.13
C GLU A 200 7.96 -33.40 -24.19
N GLU A 201 7.80 -33.67 -22.90
CA GLU A 201 7.26 -32.71 -21.92
C GLU A 201 7.96 -31.33 -21.91
N LEU A 202 9.28 -31.31 -22.15
CA LEU A 202 10.11 -30.09 -22.17
C LEU A 202 11.08 -30.03 -23.37
N SER A 203 11.00 -30.97 -24.31
CA SER A 203 11.92 -31.05 -25.45
C SER A 203 11.16 -31.17 -26.76
N VAL A 204 11.70 -30.55 -27.82
CA VAL A 204 11.22 -30.75 -29.18
C VAL A 204 12.39 -31.10 -30.07
N GLU A 205 12.26 -32.21 -30.78
CA GLU A 205 13.24 -32.70 -31.74
C GLU A 205 12.61 -32.86 -33.13
N TRP A 206 13.37 -32.50 -34.16
CA TRP A 206 12.99 -32.79 -35.53
C TRP A 206 13.29 -34.24 -35.90
N ASP A 207 12.25 -35.02 -36.20
CA ASP A 207 12.39 -36.38 -36.73
C ASP A 207 12.43 -36.35 -38.27
N ALA A 208 13.62 -36.56 -38.83
CA ALA A 208 13.84 -36.63 -40.27
C ALA A 208 13.12 -37.83 -40.94
N MET A 209 12.69 -38.83 -40.18
CA MET A 209 12.10 -40.06 -40.71
C MET A 209 10.57 -40.07 -40.73
N GLY A 210 9.89 -39.07 -40.16
CA GLY A 210 8.43 -38.95 -40.13
C GLY A 210 7.75 -40.20 -39.56
N GLY A 211 7.30 -40.15 -38.29
CA GLY A 211 6.67 -41.29 -37.63
C GLY A 211 5.69 -42.04 -38.55
N LYS A 212 5.96 -43.34 -38.77
CA LYS A 212 5.14 -44.23 -39.61
C LYS A 212 3.66 -44.14 -39.19
N CYS A 213 2.79 -43.61 -40.04
CA CYS A 213 1.58 -44.27 -40.57
C CYS A 213 0.66 -43.32 -41.38
N VAL A 214 0.11 -43.88 -42.46
CA VAL A 214 -0.85 -43.39 -43.48
C VAL A 214 -0.26 -42.64 -44.69
N PRO A 215 -0.24 -43.26 -45.89
CA PRO A 215 0.17 -42.59 -47.11
C PRO A 215 -0.98 -41.75 -47.68
N THR A 216 -0.73 -40.47 -47.98
CA THR A 216 -1.48 -39.75 -49.03
C THR A 216 -0.56 -39.48 -50.21
N PRO A 217 -1.05 -39.61 -51.44
CA PRO A 217 -0.21 -39.60 -52.63
C PRO A 217 0.11 -38.18 -53.06
N GLN A 218 1.29 -38.05 -53.69
CA GLN A 218 1.81 -36.91 -54.44
C GLN A 218 2.66 -35.89 -53.67
N GLY A 219 3.95 -36.23 -53.60
CA GLY A 219 5.05 -35.37 -54.04
C GLY A 219 5.04 -33.92 -53.60
N SER A 220 5.82 -33.60 -52.58
CA SER A 220 6.27 -32.21 -52.35
C SER A 220 7.59 -32.17 -51.61
N ARG A 221 8.66 -31.86 -52.36
CA ARG A 221 9.92 -31.35 -51.82
C ARG A 221 9.66 -30.04 -51.08
N GLY A 222 10.10 -29.94 -49.83
CA GLY A 222 10.37 -28.69 -49.13
C GLY A 222 9.16 -27.88 -48.66
N PHE A 223 8.53 -28.27 -47.56
CA PHE A 223 7.63 -27.39 -46.80
C PHE A 223 8.29 -26.86 -45.52
N PRO A 224 8.00 -25.61 -45.10
CA PRO A 224 8.56 -25.01 -43.89
C PRO A 224 7.94 -25.62 -42.61
N PRO A 225 8.67 -25.63 -41.48
CA PRO A 225 8.22 -26.13 -40.20
C PRO A 225 7.17 -25.21 -39.60
N HIS A 226 6.41 -25.80 -38.69
CA HIS A 226 5.22 -25.22 -38.10
C HIS A 226 5.52 -24.74 -36.68
N PRO A 227 4.80 -23.73 -36.19
CA PRO A 227 4.91 -23.30 -34.80
C PRO A 227 4.37 -24.40 -33.87
N SER A 228 5.16 -24.83 -32.88
CA SER A 228 4.64 -25.49 -31.69
C SER A 228 4.32 -24.44 -30.63
N ALA A 229 3.15 -24.53 -30.00
CA ALA A 229 2.71 -23.58 -28.97
C ALA A 229 2.79 -24.22 -27.57
N GLY A 230 3.04 -23.38 -26.56
CA GLY A 230 2.77 -23.75 -25.17
C GLY A 230 1.27 -23.91 -24.93
N ASP A 231 0.90 -24.70 -23.92
CA ASP A 231 -0.48 -24.94 -23.52
C ASP A 231 -1.07 -23.81 -22.64
N THR A 232 -0.22 -23.09 -21.90
CA THR A 232 -0.62 -21.99 -21.01
C THR A 232 -0.62 -20.63 -21.71
N LEU A 233 -1.75 -19.90 -21.61
CA LEU A 233 -1.88 -18.52 -22.07
C LEU A 233 -1.20 -17.53 -21.13
N ILE A 234 -0.58 -16.52 -21.72
CA ILE A 234 -0.14 -15.30 -21.05
C ILE A 234 -1.19 -14.22 -21.34
N ASP A 235 -1.99 -13.89 -20.32
CA ASP A 235 -3.07 -12.89 -20.36
C ASP A 235 -2.90 -11.77 -19.32
N GLY A 236 -1.84 -11.82 -18.50
CA GLY A 236 -1.51 -10.83 -17.49
C GLY A 236 -0.15 -11.07 -16.85
N GLY A 237 0.39 -10.09 -16.13
CA GLY A 237 1.67 -10.20 -15.41
C GLY A 237 2.90 -10.30 -16.32
N ASP A 238 4.01 -10.72 -15.72
CA ASP A 238 5.29 -10.88 -16.39
C ASP A 238 5.81 -12.31 -16.23
N HIS A 239 6.39 -12.83 -17.32
CA HIS A 239 6.72 -14.25 -17.43
C HIS A 239 8.09 -14.43 -18.03
N TYR A 240 8.86 -15.37 -17.48
CA TYR A 240 10.19 -15.70 -17.95
C TYR A 240 10.35 -17.20 -18.18
N TRP A 241 10.99 -17.57 -19.28
CA TRP A 241 11.41 -18.94 -19.58
C TRP A 241 12.70 -18.94 -20.38
N GLU A 242 13.39 -20.07 -20.37
CA GLU A 242 14.65 -20.23 -21.08
C GLU A 242 14.56 -21.34 -22.13
N VAL A 243 15.25 -21.14 -23.25
CA VAL A 243 15.30 -22.12 -24.33
C VAL A 243 16.75 -22.38 -24.70
N ARG A 244 17.15 -23.65 -24.56
CA ARG A 244 18.48 -24.12 -24.91
C ARG A 244 18.40 -24.98 -26.16
N TYR A 245 19.23 -24.68 -27.14
CA TYR A 245 19.31 -25.45 -28.38
C TYR A 245 20.56 -26.32 -28.40
N ASP A 246 20.48 -27.42 -29.14
CA ASP A 246 21.65 -28.26 -29.38
C ASP A 246 22.59 -27.63 -30.42
N ARG A 247 23.91 -27.80 -30.23
CA ARG A 247 24.95 -27.18 -31.07
C ARG A 247 24.84 -27.57 -32.54
N ASP A 248 24.26 -28.73 -32.83
CA ASP A 248 24.08 -29.25 -34.19
C ASP A 248 22.83 -28.70 -34.89
N SER A 249 22.00 -27.93 -34.18
CA SER A 249 20.77 -27.33 -34.71
C SER A 249 21.08 -26.32 -35.81
N LYS A 250 20.39 -26.45 -36.95
CA LYS A 250 20.62 -25.64 -38.15
C LYS A 250 19.66 -24.49 -38.29
N ALA A 251 18.42 -24.61 -37.82
CA ALA A 251 17.49 -23.47 -37.84
C ALA A 251 16.35 -23.65 -36.83
N PHE A 252 16.13 -22.61 -36.03
CA PHE A 252 15.06 -22.56 -35.04
C PHE A 252 14.52 -21.14 -34.87
N GLY A 253 13.34 -21.03 -34.28
CA GLY A 253 12.71 -19.78 -33.89
C GLY A 253 12.07 -19.91 -32.51
N VAL A 254 12.19 -18.87 -31.69
CA VAL A 254 11.59 -18.78 -30.36
C VAL A 254 10.95 -17.42 -30.17
N GLY A 255 9.76 -17.40 -29.58
CA GLY A 255 9.09 -16.16 -29.22
C GLY A 255 7.68 -16.40 -28.70
N VAL A 256 6.75 -15.53 -29.10
CA VAL A 256 5.34 -15.61 -28.70
C VAL A 256 4.42 -15.39 -29.89
N ALA A 257 3.22 -15.94 -29.82
CA ALA A 257 2.19 -15.78 -30.83
C ALA A 257 0.79 -15.72 -30.23
N TYR A 258 -0.15 -15.11 -30.95
CA TYR A 258 -1.57 -15.26 -30.62
C TYR A 258 -2.04 -16.67 -30.94
N ARG A 259 -3.05 -17.15 -30.21
CA ARG A 259 -3.72 -18.42 -30.48
C ARG A 259 -4.31 -18.49 -31.90
N THR A 260 -4.66 -17.35 -32.49
CA THR A 260 -5.18 -17.25 -33.85
C THR A 260 -4.12 -17.44 -34.94
N LEU A 261 -2.84 -17.61 -34.58
CA LEU A 261 -1.79 -17.90 -35.55
C LEU A 261 -2.14 -19.19 -36.30
N GLY A 262 -2.19 -19.14 -37.62
CA GLY A 262 -2.54 -20.30 -38.42
C GLY A 262 -1.51 -21.40 -38.28
N LYS A 263 -1.96 -22.67 -38.32
CA LYS A 263 -1.08 -23.85 -38.28
C LYS A 263 0.01 -23.85 -39.35
N PHE A 264 -0.19 -23.12 -40.45
CA PHE A 264 0.73 -23.02 -41.58
C PHE A 264 1.52 -21.69 -41.62
N ASP A 265 1.28 -20.80 -40.66
CA ASP A 265 1.97 -19.51 -40.59
C ASP A 265 3.36 -19.68 -39.98
N GLN A 266 4.34 -18.95 -40.53
CA GLN A 266 5.69 -18.93 -39.97
C GLN A 266 5.83 -17.83 -38.93
N LEU A 267 6.53 -18.13 -37.82
CA LEU A 267 6.79 -17.14 -36.78
C LEU A 267 7.51 -15.91 -37.36
N GLY A 268 6.99 -14.74 -37.02
CA GLY A 268 7.50 -13.44 -37.44
C GLY A 268 7.06 -12.99 -38.83
N LYS A 269 6.32 -13.81 -39.60
CA LYS A 269 5.76 -13.38 -40.90
C LYS A 269 4.45 -12.61 -40.77
N THR A 270 3.66 -12.92 -39.76
CA THR A 270 2.35 -12.28 -39.52
C THR A 270 2.46 -11.22 -38.43
N SER A 271 1.45 -10.35 -38.33
CA SER A 271 1.30 -9.43 -37.20
C SER A 271 0.91 -10.12 -35.90
N SER A 272 0.64 -11.43 -35.95
CA SER A 272 0.19 -12.25 -34.82
C SER A 272 1.33 -13.02 -34.14
N SER A 273 2.58 -12.76 -34.51
CA SER A 273 3.76 -13.44 -33.94
C SER A 273 4.98 -12.53 -33.85
N TRP A 274 5.78 -12.75 -32.81
CA TRP A 274 7.05 -12.09 -32.54
C TRP A 274 8.07 -13.14 -32.18
N CYS A 275 9.23 -13.18 -32.83
CA CYS A 275 10.26 -14.16 -32.52
C CYS A 275 11.67 -13.66 -32.81
N VAL A 276 12.64 -14.33 -32.20
CA VAL A 276 14.00 -14.38 -32.72
C VAL A 276 14.19 -15.69 -33.48
N HIS A 277 14.90 -15.61 -34.59
CA HIS A 277 15.11 -16.71 -35.51
C HIS A 277 16.60 -16.87 -35.81
N LEU A 278 17.09 -18.08 -35.58
CA LEU A 278 18.42 -18.50 -35.97
C LEU A 278 18.34 -19.35 -37.25
N ASN A 279 19.26 -19.07 -38.16
CA ASN A 279 19.59 -19.95 -39.28
C ASN A 279 21.12 -20.10 -39.35
N ASN A 280 21.60 -21.33 -39.41
CA ASN A 280 22.99 -21.76 -39.39
C ASN A 280 23.27 -22.79 -40.51
N TRP A 281 22.54 -22.70 -41.65
CA TRP A 281 22.72 -23.60 -42.79
C TRP A 281 23.96 -23.29 -43.61
N LEU A 282 24.00 -22.10 -44.24
CA LEU A 282 25.12 -21.65 -45.09
C LEU A 282 25.92 -20.53 -44.44
N GLN A 283 25.20 -19.59 -43.80
CA GLN A 283 25.76 -18.50 -43.01
C GLN A 283 24.93 -18.37 -41.73
N VAL A 284 25.61 -18.09 -40.62
CA VAL A 284 24.93 -17.79 -39.35
C VAL A 284 24.17 -16.48 -39.51
N SER A 285 22.85 -16.52 -39.40
CA SER A 285 21.99 -15.34 -39.34
C SER A 285 21.11 -15.41 -38.10
N PHE A 286 21.23 -14.43 -37.22
CA PHE A 286 20.37 -14.26 -36.06
C PHE A 286 19.52 -13.02 -36.24
N THR A 287 18.20 -13.18 -36.23
CA THR A 287 17.27 -12.13 -36.66
C THR A 287 16.07 -12.03 -35.73
N ALA A 288 15.67 -10.81 -35.38
CA ALA A 288 14.38 -10.53 -34.76
C ALA A 288 13.33 -10.34 -35.86
N LYS A 289 12.22 -11.08 -35.80
CA LYS A 289 11.17 -11.08 -36.82
C LYS A 289 9.78 -10.77 -36.25
N HIS A 290 9.05 -9.90 -36.94
CA HIS A 290 7.64 -9.58 -36.67
C HIS A 290 7.01 -8.93 -37.91
N ASN A 291 5.78 -9.32 -38.25
CA ASN A 291 5.00 -8.70 -39.33
C ASN A 291 5.76 -8.57 -40.67
N ASN A 292 6.42 -9.67 -41.07
CA ASN A 292 7.23 -9.77 -42.28
C ASN A 292 8.45 -8.82 -42.33
N LYS A 293 8.81 -8.23 -41.19
CA LYS A 293 10.04 -7.45 -41.01
C LYS A 293 11.04 -8.31 -40.26
N ALA A 294 12.29 -8.27 -40.71
CA ALA A 294 13.41 -8.94 -40.08
C ALA A 294 14.52 -7.93 -39.79
N LYS A 295 15.02 -7.92 -38.56
CA LYS A 295 16.18 -7.13 -38.15
C LYS A 295 17.31 -8.10 -37.79
N ALA A 296 18.45 -7.99 -38.48
CA ALA A 296 19.66 -8.72 -38.09
C ALA A 296 20.14 -8.25 -36.72
N LEU A 297 20.54 -9.20 -35.88
CA LEU A 297 21.09 -8.97 -34.56
C LEU A 297 22.60 -9.18 -34.65
N ASP A 298 23.37 -8.11 -34.45
CA ASP A 298 24.83 -8.12 -34.52
C ASP A 298 25.46 -8.63 -33.21
N VAL A 299 24.95 -9.75 -32.72
CA VAL A 299 25.41 -10.40 -31.49
C VAL A 299 25.65 -11.88 -31.74
N PRO A 300 26.65 -12.49 -31.09
CA PRO A 300 26.83 -13.94 -31.14
C PRO A 300 25.57 -14.65 -30.65
N VAL A 301 25.24 -15.76 -31.32
CA VAL A 301 24.09 -16.58 -30.94
C VAL A 301 24.39 -17.22 -29.58
N PRO A 302 23.54 -17.00 -28.56
CA PRO A 302 23.84 -17.48 -27.21
C PRO A 302 23.35 -18.90 -27.00
N ASP A 303 24.12 -19.82 -26.41
CA ASP A 303 23.72 -21.25 -26.23
C ASP A 303 22.35 -21.45 -25.52
N CYS A 304 21.90 -20.45 -24.76
CA CYS A 304 20.59 -20.43 -24.11
C CYS A 304 19.97 -19.02 -24.23
N ILE A 305 18.72 -18.96 -24.71
CA ILE A 305 17.96 -17.73 -24.90
C ILE A 305 16.91 -17.63 -23.80
N GLY A 306 17.00 -16.57 -22.98
CA GLY A 306 15.95 -16.19 -22.05
C GLY A 306 14.90 -15.35 -22.77
N VAL A 307 13.63 -15.67 -22.58
CA VAL A 307 12.50 -14.90 -23.11
C VAL A 307 11.75 -14.32 -21.92
N TYR A 308 11.62 -13.00 -21.92
CA TYR A 308 10.91 -12.25 -20.89
C TYR A 308 9.76 -11.48 -21.51
N CYS A 309 8.54 -11.77 -21.07
CA CYS A 309 7.32 -11.16 -21.56
C CYS A 309 6.67 -10.36 -20.44
N ILE A 310 6.61 -9.04 -20.57
CA ILE A 310 5.85 -8.14 -19.69
C ILE A 310 4.54 -7.82 -20.42
N PHE A 311 3.50 -8.60 -20.16
CA PHE A 311 2.25 -8.51 -20.91
C PHE A 311 1.54 -7.15 -20.75
N PRO A 312 1.37 -6.58 -19.53
CA PRO A 312 0.70 -5.29 -19.33
C PRO A 312 1.38 -4.11 -20.04
N GLU A 313 2.72 -4.12 -20.09
CA GLU A 313 3.49 -3.04 -20.72
C GLU A 313 3.74 -3.29 -22.21
N GLY A 314 3.51 -4.51 -22.68
CA GLY A 314 3.71 -4.88 -24.08
C GLY A 314 5.17 -5.03 -24.46
N PHE A 315 6.04 -5.40 -23.52
CA PHE A 315 7.45 -5.65 -23.80
C PHE A 315 7.72 -7.15 -23.93
N LEU A 316 8.40 -7.53 -25.02
CA LEU A 316 8.95 -8.85 -25.22
C LEU A 316 10.45 -8.74 -25.44
N SER A 317 11.22 -9.15 -24.44
CA SER A 317 12.67 -9.03 -24.42
C SER A 317 13.32 -10.41 -24.51
N PHE A 318 14.41 -10.48 -25.27
CA PHE A 318 15.23 -11.66 -25.46
C PHE A 318 16.61 -11.41 -24.90
N TYR A 319 17.10 -12.35 -24.10
CA TYR A 319 18.38 -12.24 -23.41
C TYR A 319 19.26 -13.46 -23.68
N ASN A 320 20.57 -13.27 -23.62
CA ASN A 320 21.48 -14.38 -23.36
C ASN A 320 21.27 -14.81 -21.91
N ALA A 321 20.70 -16.00 -21.69
CA ALA A 321 20.34 -16.47 -20.34
C ALA A 321 21.56 -16.58 -19.40
N ARG A 322 22.76 -16.84 -19.96
CA ARG A 322 24.01 -17.00 -19.20
C ARG A 322 24.65 -15.67 -18.84
N THR A 323 24.78 -14.76 -19.80
CA THR A 323 25.47 -13.47 -19.59
C THR A 323 24.52 -12.35 -19.17
N LYS A 324 23.20 -12.60 -19.19
CA LYS A 324 22.13 -11.61 -18.99
C LYS A 324 22.18 -10.44 -19.98
N GLN A 325 22.91 -10.59 -21.09
CA GLN A 325 22.99 -9.57 -22.14
C GLN A 325 21.66 -9.51 -22.90
N LEU A 326 21.09 -8.31 -23.01
CA LEU A 326 19.92 -8.06 -23.85
C LEU A 326 20.28 -8.23 -25.33
N LEU A 327 19.52 -9.08 -26.03
CA LEU A 327 19.66 -9.35 -27.46
C LEU A 327 18.72 -8.44 -28.27
N HIS A 328 17.44 -8.39 -27.88
CA HIS A 328 16.43 -7.61 -28.57
C HIS A 328 15.19 -7.39 -27.69
N THR A 329 14.50 -6.27 -27.90
CA THR A 329 13.19 -6.00 -27.30
C THR A 329 12.21 -5.57 -28.37
N PHE A 330 11.07 -6.27 -28.45
CA PHE A 330 9.90 -5.77 -29.16
C PHE A 330 9.03 -4.96 -28.21
N LYS A 331 8.59 -3.80 -28.71
CA LYS A 331 7.51 -3.04 -28.10
C LYS A 331 6.23 -3.32 -28.89
N ALA A 332 5.42 -4.23 -28.37
CA ALA A 332 4.16 -4.65 -28.96
C ALA A 332 2.98 -4.09 -28.15
N ARG A 333 1.82 -3.90 -28.78
CA ARG A 333 0.56 -3.74 -28.03
C ARG A 333 -0.19 -5.05 -28.18
N PHE A 334 -0.16 -5.90 -27.16
CA PHE A 334 -0.85 -7.18 -27.23
C PHE A 334 -2.36 -6.93 -27.19
N THR A 335 -3.05 -7.27 -28.28
CA THR A 335 -4.51 -7.13 -28.39
C THR A 335 -5.25 -8.38 -27.90
N GLN A 336 -4.54 -9.48 -27.71
CA GLN A 336 -5.05 -10.78 -27.29
C GLN A 336 -4.00 -11.47 -26.39
N PRO A 337 -4.41 -12.43 -25.56
CA PRO A 337 -3.47 -13.30 -24.85
C PRO A 337 -2.49 -13.97 -25.82
N VAL A 338 -1.23 -14.10 -25.39
CA VAL A 338 -0.15 -14.71 -26.18
C VAL A 338 0.25 -16.07 -25.61
N LEU A 339 0.82 -16.91 -26.46
CA LEU A 339 1.37 -18.23 -26.11
C LEU A 339 2.87 -18.23 -26.42
N PRO A 340 3.70 -18.90 -25.61
CA PRO A 340 5.05 -19.27 -26.03
C PRO A 340 4.97 -20.03 -27.35
N ALA A 341 5.80 -19.65 -28.31
CA ALA A 341 5.78 -20.22 -29.65
C ALA A 341 7.19 -20.55 -30.12
N PHE A 342 7.35 -21.75 -30.66
CA PHE A 342 8.64 -22.30 -31.07
C PHE A 342 8.53 -22.86 -32.49
N MET A 343 9.64 -22.87 -33.21
CA MET A 343 9.71 -23.41 -34.57
C MET A 343 11.06 -24.08 -34.78
N VAL A 344 11.08 -25.30 -35.30
CA VAL A 344 12.32 -26.04 -35.57
C VAL A 344 12.28 -26.56 -36.99
N TRP A 345 13.30 -26.19 -37.77
CA TRP A 345 13.52 -26.69 -39.12
C TRP A 345 14.40 -27.94 -39.12
N CYS A 346 15.46 -27.93 -38.32
CA CYS A 346 16.45 -29.00 -38.25
C CYS A 346 17.26 -28.82 -36.96
N GLY A 347 17.18 -29.80 -36.07
CA GLY A 347 17.79 -29.79 -34.74
C GLY A 347 16.79 -30.08 -33.63
N SER A 348 17.18 -29.68 -32.42
CA SER A 348 16.45 -29.94 -31.19
C SER A 348 16.65 -28.80 -30.20
N PHE A 349 15.63 -28.56 -29.37
CA PHE A 349 15.71 -27.64 -28.25
C PHE A 349 15.03 -28.18 -27.00
N HIS A 350 15.46 -27.64 -25.87
CA HIS A 350 14.92 -27.89 -24.55
C HIS A 350 14.38 -26.57 -23.98
N VAL A 351 13.20 -26.63 -23.38
CA VAL A 351 12.54 -25.50 -22.73
C VAL A 351 12.63 -25.69 -21.22
N TYR A 352 13.04 -24.62 -20.54
CA TYR A 352 13.00 -24.52 -19.09
C TYR A 352 11.93 -23.50 -18.73
N SER A 353 10.74 -23.99 -18.39
CA SER A 353 9.64 -23.22 -17.81
C SER A 353 9.65 -23.37 -16.28
N GLY A 354 8.83 -22.61 -15.55
CA GLY A 354 8.87 -22.61 -14.10
C GLY A 354 10.09 -21.90 -13.51
N LEU A 355 10.66 -20.93 -14.25
CA LEU A 355 11.74 -20.08 -13.76
C LEU A 355 11.18 -18.77 -13.19
N GLN A 356 11.77 -18.30 -12.09
CA GLN A 356 11.50 -16.96 -11.60
C GLN A 356 12.15 -15.93 -12.52
N VAL A 357 11.49 -14.77 -12.66
CA VAL A 357 12.05 -13.62 -13.37
C VAL A 357 13.32 -13.19 -12.62
N PRO A 358 14.50 -13.22 -13.26
CA PRO A 358 15.73 -12.89 -12.56
C PRO A 358 15.74 -11.41 -12.18
N SER A 359 16.16 -11.08 -10.96
CA SER A 359 16.18 -9.73 -10.37
C SER A 359 17.13 -8.72 -11.03
N THR A 360 17.73 -9.06 -12.17
CA THR A 360 18.79 -8.30 -12.85
C THR A 360 18.55 -8.12 -14.35
N VAL A 361 17.31 -8.35 -14.81
CA VAL A 361 16.91 -8.36 -16.24
C VAL A 361 16.25 -7.05 -16.67
#